data_AF-A0A318V6K6-F1
#
_entry.id   AF-A0A318V6K6-F1
#
_cell.length_a   1.000
_cell.length_b   1.000
_cell.length_c   1.000
_cell.angle_alpha   90.00
_cell.angle_beta   90.00
_cell.angle_gamma   90.00
#
_symmetry.space_group_name_H-M   'P 1'
#
loop_
_entity.id
_entity.type
_entity.pdbx_description
1 polymer ?
#
loop_
_entity_poly.entity_id
_entity_poly.type
_entity_poly.pdbx_seq_one_letter_code
_entity_poly.pdbx_strand_id
1 'polypeptide(L)'
;MIQYFTIARELMNRENKLHYELFDFKQNHDIKLFVAILSNATMIYKNNKTNENYLTFSLKNFFASDSYLCRATLSFIYIEKFLRTNEITMSKFFDFIDYDLENKTISFTFTDLYIKTMEKSGFNKLELKTLKSIKDIRTTKLAMILAMKPSGYLDVNYLFKVLDLYKIERRDRRIFKIKQAFKSLNVDVEYKYPKNKNSPVLEEHYKFYY
;
A
#
# COMPACT_ATOMS: atom_id res chain seq x y z
N MET A 1 -1.76 14.42 -14.73
CA MET A 1 -1.31 13.94 -13.39
C MET A 1 -1.96 12.59 -13.11
N ILE A 2 -1.23 11.62 -12.54
CA ILE A 2 -1.84 10.34 -12.11
C ILE A 2 -2.82 10.63 -10.98
N GLN A 3 -4.07 10.21 -11.13
CA GLN A 3 -5.15 10.45 -10.16
C GLN A 3 -5.42 9.24 -9.26
N TYR A 4 -4.94 8.06 -9.66
CA TYR A 4 -5.16 6.80 -8.97
C TYR A 4 -3.93 5.88 -9.06
N PHE A 5 -3.67 5.13 -7.99
CA PHE A 5 -2.75 4.01 -8.02
C PHE A 5 -3.37 2.86 -8.81
N THR A 6 -2.57 2.21 -9.64
CA THR A 6 -2.98 1.02 -10.39
C THR A 6 -2.32 -0.18 -9.74
N ILE A 7 -3.06 -0.90 -8.90
CA ILE A 7 -2.53 -2.03 -8.11
C ILE A 7 -3.11 -3.33 -8.67
N ALA A 8 -2.27 -4.31 -8.95
CA ALA A 8 -2.72 -5.64 -9.41
C ALA A 8 -3.64 -6.27 -8.36
N ARG A 9 -4.81 -6.77 -8.76
CA ARG A 9 -5.77 -7.39 -7.83
C ARG A 9 -5.16 -8.56 -7.05
N GLU A 10 -4.27 -9.30 -7.69
CA GLU A 10 -3.56 -10.42 -7.08
C GLU A 10 -2.68 -10.01 -5.89
N LEU A 11 -2.34 -8.73 -5.74
CA LEU A 11 -1.69 -8.24 -4.51
C LEU A 11 -2.61 -8.29 -3.30
N MET A 12 -3.93 -8.49 -3.44
CA MET A 12 -4.84 -8.75 -2.31
C MET A 12 -4.91 -10.20 -1.89
N ASN A 13 -4.44 -11.12 -2.72
CA ASN A 13 -4.36 -12.50 -2.33
C ASN A 13 -3.32 -12.62 -1.20
N ARG A 14 -3.76 -13.05 -0.02
CA ARG A 14 -2.88 -13.17 1.17
C ARG A 14 -1.79 -14.23 0.99
N GLU A 15 -1.96 -15.13 0.03
CA GLU A 15 -0.98 -16.14 -0.37
C GLU A 15 0.06 -15.57 -1.34
N ASN A 16 -0.21 -14.40 -1.96
CA ASN A 16 0.77 -13.72 -2.76
C ASN A 16 1.90 -13.21 -1.85
N LYS A 17 3.15 -13.58 -2.18
CA LYS A 17 4.35 -13.18 -1.45
C LYS A 17 4.49 -11.65 -1.35
N LEU A 18 4.04 -10.91 -2.36
CA LEU A 18 4.12 -9.44 -2.39
C LEU A 18 3.04 -8.75 -1.54
N HIS A 19 2.03 -9.48 -1.07
CA HIS A 19 0.93 -8.92 -0.30
C HIS A 19 1.41 -8.20 0.96
N TYR A 20 2.26 -8.84 1.76
CA TYR A 20 2.74 -8.26 3.02
C TYR A 20 3.83 -7.21 2.78
N GLU A 21 4.63 -7.37 1.73
CA GLU A 21 5.68 -6.43 1.33
C GLU A 21 5.10 -5.05 0.97
N LEU A 22 3.92 -5.01 0.35
CA LEU A 22 3.19 -3.77 0.06
C LEU A 22 2.91 -2.91 1.30
N PHE A 23 2.81 -3.55 2.47
CA PHE A 23 2.47 -2.90 3.74
C PHE A 23 3.67 -2.74 4.68
N ASP A 24 4.90 -3.12 4.29
CA ASP A 24 6.06 -3.13 5.18
C ASP A 24 6.77 -1.77 5.31
N PHE A 25 5.98 -0.73 5.58
CA PHE A 25 6.48 0.62 5.84
C PHE A 25 6.16 1.04 7.27
N LYS A 26 7.09 1.80 7.87
CA LYS A 26 6.96 2.33 9.24
C LYS A 26 6.42 3.76 9.26
N GLN A 27 6.62 4.52 8.19
CA GLN A 27 6.18 5.91 8.10
C GLN A 27 5.07 6.10 7.06
N ASN A 28 4.12 6.98 7.38
CA ASN A 28 2.99 7.27 6.50
C ASN A 28 3.40 7.96 5.19
N HIS A 29 4.45 8.78 5.23
CA HIS A 29 4.94 9.47 4.04
C HIS A 29 5.70 8.50 3.12
N ASP A 30 6.50 7.58 3.68
CA ASP A 30 7.20 6.51 2.95
C ASP A 30 6.23 5.63 2.15
N ILE A 31 5.17 5.10 2.77
CA ILE A 31 4.21 4.24 2.06
C ILE A 31 3.51 5.00 0.93
N LYS A 32 3.18 6.28 1.11
CA LYS A 32 2.55 7.08 0.04
C LYS A 32 3.51 7.32 -1.12
N LEU A 33 4.79 7.58 -0.84
CA LEU A 33 5.82 7.74 -1.86
C LEU A 33 6.08 6.41 -2.58
N PHE A 34 6.15 5.30 -1.86
CA PHE A 34 6.29 3.97 -2.43
C PHE A 34 5.19 3.68 -3.45
N VAL A 35 3.93 3.81 -3.03
CA VAL A 35 2.80 3.48 -3.90
C VAL A 35 2.77 4.46 -5.11
N ALA A 36 3.27 5.69 -4.95
CA ALA A 36 3.43 6.67 -6.04
C ALA A 36 4.39 6.18 -7.10
N ILE A 37 5.58 5.77 -6.68
CA ILE A 37 6.61 5.22 -7.54
C ILE A 37 6.09 3.96 -8.23
N LEU A 38 5.56 3.01 -7.45
CA LEU A 38 5.04 1.75 -7.97
C LEU A 38 3.96 1.98 -9.03
N SER A 39 2.99 2.86 -8.78
CA SER A 39 1.91 3.08 -9.76
C SER A 39 2.33 3.82 -11.01
N ASN A 40 3.26 4.79 -10.89
CA ASN A 40 3.84 5.42 -12.08
C ASN A 40 4.58 4.37 -12.92
N ALA A 41 5.44 3.58 -12.27
CA ALA A 41 6.20 2.52 -12.91
C ALA A 41 5.26 1.50 -13.60
N THR A 42 4.20 1.06 -12.92
CA THR A 42 3.22 0.10 -13.46
C THR A 42 2.51 0.66 -14.67
N MET A 43 2.09 1.93 -14.63
CA MET A 43 1.45 2.59 -15.78
C MET A 43 2.39 2.70 -16.98
N ILE A 44 3.66 3.06 -16.74
CA ILE A 44 4.68 3.18 -17.79
C ILE A 44 4.97 1.82 -18.40
N TYR A 45 5.14 0.76 -17.60
CA TYR A 45 5.33 -0.60 -18.09
C TYR A 45 4.17 -1.08 -18.97
N LYS A 46 2.93 -0.89 -18.50
CA LYS A 46 1.73 -1.27 -19.25
C LYS A 46 1.59 -0.56 -20.59
N ASN A 47 1.98 0.71 -20.66
CA ASN A 47 1.86 1.51 -21.88
C ASN A 47 2.95 1.15 -22.90
N ASN A 48 4.14 0.79 -22.45
CA ASN A 48 5.27 0.51 -23.34
C ASN A 48 5.35 -0.95 -23.80
N LYS A 49 4.75 -1.92 -23.07
CA LYS A 49 4.69 -3.36 -23.44
C LYS A 49 6.03 -4.01 -23.82
N THR A 50 7.15 -3.47 -23.38
CA THR A 50 8.49 -4.00 -23.68
C THR A 50 9.05 -4.70 -22.44
N ASN A 51 9.44 -5.96 -22.60
CA ASN A 51 10.11 -6.75 -21.56
C ASN A 51 11.61 -6.46 -21.43
N GLU A 52 12.19 -5.66 -22.34
CA GLU A 52 13.65 -5.71 -22.57
C GLU A 52 14.42 -4.41 -22.34
N ASN A 53 13.81 -3.32 -21.85
CA ASN A 53 14.58 -2.09 -21.60
C ASN A 53 14.21 -1.42 -20.27
N TYR A 54 15.23 -0.82 -19.64
CA TYR A 54 15.06 0.11 -18.54
C TYR A 54 13.97 1.12 -18.88
N LEU A 55 12.93 1.16 -18.06
CA LEU A 55 11.87 2.13 -18.20
C LEU A 55 12.18 3.33 -17.32
N THR A 56 11.88 4.52 -17.81
CA THR A 56 12.16 5.75 -17.08
C THR A 56 10.89 6.59 -16.96
N PHE A 57 10.72 7.26 -15.81
CA PHE A 57 9.69 8.28 -15.65
C PHE A 57 10.20 9.51 -14.91
N SER A 58 9.63 10.67 -15.25
CA SER A 58 9.97 11.94 -14.60
C SER A 58 9.25 12.12 -13.27
N LEU A 59 9.98 12.63 -12.28
CA LEU A 59 9.44 12.98 -10.97
C LEU A 59 8.83 14.38 -10.91
N LYS A 60 8.88 15.17 -11.98
CA LYS A 60 8.31 16.54 -12.01
C LYS A 60 6.87 16.58 -11.49
N ASN A 61 6.06 15.57 -11.85
CA ASN A 61 4.67 15.46 -11.42
C ASN A 61 4.49 15.20 -9.91
N PHE A 62 5.50 14.70 -9.21
CA PHE A 62 5.44 14.45 -7.76
C PHE A 62 5.50 15.77 -6.97
N PHE A 63 6.08 16.81 -7.57
CA PHE A 63 6.26 18.14 -6.97
C PHE A 63 5.23 19.16 -7.44
N ALA A 64 4.35 18.79 -8.38
CA ALA A 64 3.29 19.66 -8.87
C ALA A 64 2.34 20.10 -7.75
N SER A 65 1.69 21.25 -7.93
CA SER A 65 0.83 21.90 -6.92
C SER A 65 -0.33 21.01 -6.45
N ASP A 66 -0.83 20.17 -7.33
CA ASP A 66 -1.93 19.22 -7.12
C ASP A 66 -1.45 17.84 -6.66
N SER A 67 -0.16 17.66 -6.40
CA SER A 67 0.40 16.42 -5.84
C SER A 67 -0.27 16.04 -4.52
N TYR A 68 -0.51 14.74 -4.35
CA TYR A 68 -1.06 14.13 -3.14
C TYR A 68 0.03 13.77 -2.12
N LEU A 69 1.30 13.86 -2.52
CA LEU A 69 2.42 13.69 -1.62
C LEU A 69 2.57 14.92 -0.73
N CYS A 70 3.09 14.72 0.49
CA CYS A 70 3.32 15.80 1.43
C CYS A 70 4.48 16.68 0.95
N ARG A 71 4.17 17.80 0.29
CA ARG A 71 5.19 18.72 -0.27
C ARG A 71 6.13 19.30 0.78
N ALA A 72 5.66 19.50 2.01
CA ALA A 72 6.48 20.04 3.09
C ALA A 72 7.70 19.15 3.41
N THR A 73 7.61 17.85 3.13
CA THR A 73 8.66 16.87 3.41
C THR A 73 9.28 16.27 2.14
N LEU A 74 8.71 16.55 0.97
CA LEU A 74 9.15 15.97 -0.29
C LEU A 74 10.24 16.84 -0.92
N SER A 75 11.43 16.27 -1.10
CA SER A 75 12.53 16.85 -1.86
C SER A 75 13.17 15.77 -2.73
N PHE A 76 13.94 16.18 -3.75
CA PHE A 76 14.71 15.26 -4.58
C PHE A 76 15.67 14.40 -3.75
N ILE A 77 16.39 15.02 -2.80
CA ILE A 77 17.29 14.36 -1.86
C ILE A 77 16.53 13.34 -0.99
N TYR A 78 15.32 13.70 -0.54
CA TYR A 78 14.51 12.79 0.24
C TYR A 78 14.07 11.56 -0.57
N ILE A 79 13.72 11.72 -1.85
CA ILE A 79 13.36 10.59 -2.73
C ILE A 79 14.56 9.65 -2.91
N GLU A 80 15.75 10.18 -3.17
CA GLU A 80 16.97 9.37 -3.26
C GLU A 80 17.22 8.61 -1.95
N LYS A 81 17.18 9.30 -0.81
CA LYS A 81 17.33 8.69 0.51
C LYS A 81 16.27 7.61 0.76
N PHE A 82 15.03 7.86 0.35
CA PHE A 82 13.93 6.91 0.48
C PHE A 82 14.22 5.62 -0.28
N LEU A 83 14.69 5.71 -1.53
CA LEU A 83 15.03 4.54 -2.35
C LEU A 83 16.13 3.71 -1.70
N ARG A 84 17.21 4.37 -1.23
CA ARG A 84 18.32 3.70 -0.54
C ARG A 84 17.88 3.08 0.80
N THR A 85 17.09 3.78 1.60
CA THR A 85 16.66 3.32 2.93
C THR A 85 15.70 2.13 2.85
N ASN A 86 14.92 2.03 1.77
CA ASN A 86 13.91 0.98 1.59
C ASN A 86 14.32 -0.06 0.53
N GLU A 87 15.60 -0.15 0.17
CA GLU A 87 16.14 -1.03 -0.89
C GLU A 87 15.62 -2.47 -0.77
N ILE A 88 15.60 -3.03 0.45
CA ILE A 88 15.10 -4.39 0.70
C ILE A 88 13.64 -4.55 0.26
N THR A 89 12.76 -3.63 0.64
CA THR A 89 11.34 -3.66 0.23
C THR A 89 11.20 -3.37 -1.27
N MET A 90 11.98 -2.43 -1.81
CA MET A 90 11.97 -2.09 -3.24
C MET A 90 12.36 -3.30 -4.10
N SER A 91 13.37 -4.07 -3.68
CA SER A 91 13.87 -5.26 -4.38
C SER A 91 12.82 -6.36 -4.56
N LYS A 92 11.71 -6.33 -3.80
CA LYS A 92 10.59 -7.27 -3.97
C LYS A 92 9.79 -6.97 -5.24
N PHE A 93 9.74 -5.71 -5.64
CA PHE A 93 8.95 -5.23 -6.77
C PHE A 93 9.82 -4.90 -7.98
N PHE A 94 11.06 -4.45 -7.75
CA PHE A 94 11.98 -3.98 -8.78
C PHE A 94 13.27 -4.81 -8.77
N ASP A 95 13.66 -5.36 -9.92
CA ASP A 95 15.01 -5.95 -10.08
C ASP A 95 16.06 -4.83 -10.14
N PHE A 96 15.69 -3.68 -10.71
CA PHE A 96 16.48 -2.46 -10.72
C PHE A 96 15.58 -1.27 -10.45
N ILE A 97 16.03 -0.37 -9.59
CA ILE A 97 15.46 0.97 -9.45
C ILE A 97 16.57 1.96 -9.07
N ASP A 98 16.72 3.00 -9.86
CA ASP A 98 17.73 4.02 -9.62
C ASP A 98 17.20 5.42 -9.90
N TYR A 99 17.82 6.39 -9.24
CA TYR A 99 17.43 7.78 -9.28
C TYR A 99 18.52 8.63 -9.94
N ASP A 100 18.12 9.31 -11.01
CA ASP A 100 18.95 10.30 -11.69
C ASP A 100 18.61 11.70 -11.17
N LEU A 101 19.54 12.27 -10.40
CA LEU A 101 19.39 13.60 -9.79
C LEU A 101 19.39 14.74 -10.82
N GLU A 102 20.17 14.60 -11.88
CA GLU A 102 20.33 15.64 -12.91
C GLU A 102 19.05 15.74 -13.74
N ASN A 103 18.57 14.60 -14.24
CA ASN A 103 17.36 14.53 -15.05
C ASN A 103 16.07 14.49 -14.24
N LYS A 104 16.16 14.31 -12.92
CA LYS A 104 15.02 14.21 -11.99
C LYS A 104 14.07 13.08 -12.41
N THR A 105 14.66 11.93 -12.71
CA THR A 105 13.97 10.75 -13.22
C THR A 105 14.26 9.52 -12.36
N ILE A 106 13.37 8.54 -12.43
CA ILE A 106 13.60 7.19 -11.91
C ILE A 106 13.66 6.25 -13.09
N SER A 107 14.70 5.42 -13.13
CA SER A 107 14.85 4.31 -14.07
C SER A 107 14.60 3.00 -13.33
N PHE A 108 13.90 2.05 -13.95
CA PHE A 108 13.48 0.82 -13.27
C PHE A 108 13.29 -0.36 -14.21
N THR A 109 13.37 -1.56 -13.64
CA THR A 109 12.85 -2.82 -14.18
C THR A 109 12.07 -3.55 -13.08
N PHE A 110 11.01 -4.27 -13.44
CA PHE A 110 10.22 -5.03 -12.49
C PHE A 110 10.77 -6.44 -12.31
N THR A 111 10.59 -7.01 -11.11
CA THR A 111 10.85 -8.43 -10.89
C THR A 111 9.89 -9.29 -11.70
N ASP A 112 10.35 -10.46 -12.15
CA ASP A 112 9.49 -11.49 -12.76
C ASP A 112 8.26 -11.82 -11.89
N LEU A 113 8.44 -11.81 -10.57
CA LEU A 113 7.36 -12.06 -9.61
C LEU A 113 6.26 -10.99 -9.70
N TYR A 114 6.66 -9.72 -9.79
CA TYR A 114 5.70 -8.62 -9.90
C TYR A 114 5.06 -8.58 -11.29
N ILE A 115 5.82 -8.85 -12.36
CA ILE A 115 5.27 -8.99 -13.72
C ILE A 115 4.19 -10.07 -13.77
N LYS A 116 4.50 -11.29 -13.30
CA LYS A 116 3.51 -12.39 -13.20
C LYS A 116 2.30 -12.01 -12.36
N THR A 117 2.49 -11.25 -11.28
CA THR A 117 1.40 -10.75 -10.44
C THR A 117 0.48 -9.80 -11.20
N MET A 118 1.05 -8.91 -12.02
CA MET A 118 0.29 -7.98 -12.87
C MET A 118 -0.46 -8.68 -14.01
N GLU A 119 0.07 -9.76 -14.56
CA GLU A 119 -0.54 -10.50 -15.66
C GLU A 119 -1.72 -11.39 -15.21
N LYS A 120 -1.65 -11.93 -14.00
CA LYS A 120 -2.67 -12.86 -13.46
C LYS A 120 -4.06 -12.25 -13.30
N SER A 121 -4.18 -10.93 -13.18
CA SER A 121 -5.45 -10.31 -12.80
C SER A 121 -5.60 -8.89 -13.31
N GLY A 122 -6.83 -8.38 -13.28
CA GLY A 122 -7.09 -6.96 -13.51
C GLY A 122 -6.47 -6.05 -12.45
N PHE A 123 -6.67 -4.75 -12.59
CA PHE A 123 -6.14 -3.77 -11.65
C PHE A 123 -7.26 -3.09 -10.86
N ASN A 124 -6.99 -2.80 -9.61
CA ASN A 124 -7.78 -1.89 -8.80
C ASN A 124 -7.23 -0.47 -8.92
N LYS A 125 -8.13 0.51 -8.92
CA LYS A 125 -7.79 1.93 -8.88
C LYS A 125 -7.98 2.42 -7.46
N LEU A 126 -6.92 2.91 -6.83
CA LEU A 126 -7.00 3.59 -5.54
C LEU A 126 -6.74 5.07 -5.74
N GLU A 127 -7.73 5.92 -5.45
CA GLU A 127 -7.59 7.36 -5.62
C GLU A 127 -6.53 7.94 -4.68
N LEU A 128 -5.56 8.65 -5.26
CA LEU A 128 -4.41 9.19 -4.54
C LEU A 128 -4.84 10.31 -3.57
N LYS A 129 -5.87 11.05 -3.98
CA LYS A 129 -6.46 12.14 -3.19
C LYS A 129 -7.01 11.64 -1.86
N THR A 130 -7.60 10.46 -1.83
CA THR A 130 -8.10 9.83 -0.60
C THR A 130 -6.96 9.56 0.39
N LEU A 131 -5.78 9.18 -0.11
CA LEU A 131 -4.63 8.99 0.78
C LEU A 131 -4.03 10.31 1.25
N LYS A 132 -4.20 11.43 0.53
CA LYS A 132 -3.59 12.72 0.88
C LYS A 132 -3.95 13.18 2.30
N SER A 133 -5.23 13.09 2.67
CA SER A 133 -5.75 13.58 3.96
C SER A 133 -5.35 12.71 5.16
N ILE A 134 -5.02 11.43 4.94
CA ILE A 134 -4.77 10.47 6.01
C ILE A 134 -3.38 10.70 6.62
N LYS A 135 -3.30 11.01 7.92
CA LYS A 135 -2.01 11.26 8.61
C LYS A 135 -1.43 10.01 9.29
N ASP A 136 -2.29 9.09 9.73
CA ASP A 136 -1.89 7.86 10.43
C ASP A 136 -1.58 6.73 9.45
N ILE A 137 -0.45 6.04 9.65
CA ILE A 137 -0.02 4.98 8.74
C ILE A 137 -0.96 3.78 8.73
N ARG A 138 -1.56 3.41 9.87
CA ARG A 138 -2.46 2.25 9.94
C ARG A 138 -3.74 2.54 9.17
N THR A 139 -4.22 3.76 9.28
CA THR A 139 -5.37 4.26 8.51
C THR A 139 -5.06 4.27 7.01
N THR A 140 -3.84 4.65 6.59
CA THR A 140 -3.42 4.57 5.18
C THR A 140 -3.36 3.13 4.68
N LYS A 141 -2.76 2.21 5.45
CA LYS A 141 -2.71 0.78 5.10
C LYS A 141 -4.12 0.19 5.00
N LEU A 142 -5.02 0.54 5.92
CA LEU A 142 -6.41 0.13 5.87
C LEU A 142 -7.12 0.70 4.64
N ALA A 143 -6.95 1.99 4.33
CA ALA A 143 -7.55 2.60 3.14
C ALA A 143 -7.11 1.90 1.84
N MET A 144 -5.83 1.50 1.75
CA MET A 144 -5.33 0.70 0.64
C MET A 144 -6.02 -0.66 0.56
N ILE A 145 -6.17 -1.36 1.69
CA ILE A 145 -6.88 -2.65 1.76
C ILE A 145 -8.33 -2.50 1.29
N LEU A 146 -9.05 -1.51 1.80
CA LEU A 146 -10.47 -1.26 1.47
C LEU A 146 -10.65 -0.87 0.01
N ALA A 147 -9.74 -0.09 -0.57
CA ALA A 147 -9.83 0.21 -2.00
C ALA A 147 -9.63 -1.01 -2.90
N MET A 148 -8.91 -2.02 -2.43
CA MET A 148 -8.72 -3.26 -3.17
C MET A 148 -9.76 -4.34 -2.86
N LYS A 149 -10.39 -4.28 -1.67
CA LYS A 149 -11.50 -5.12 -1.23
C LYS A 149 -12.56 -4.21 -0.56
N PRO A 150 -13.51 -3.66 -1.35
CA PRO A 150 -14.40 -2.60 -0.87
C PRO A 150 -15.51 -3.06 0.08
N SER A 151 -15.79 -4.36 0.14
CA SER A 151 -16.82 -4.91 1.03
C SER A 151 -16.46 -6.29 1.58
N GLY A 152 -17.16 -6.68 2.65
CA GLY A 152 -17.12 -8.02 3.21
C GLY A 152 -16.47 -8.02 4.58
N TYR A 153 -15.44 -8.85 4.76
CA TYR A 153 -14.76 -8.94 6.06
C TYR A 153 -13.24 -9.01 5.96
N LEU A 154 -12.59 -8.62 7.06
CA LEU A 154 -11.16 -8.77 7.31
C LEU A 154 -10.93 -9.48 8.66
N ASP A 155 -10.13 -10.54 8.63
CA ASP A 155 -9.77 -11.28 9.84
C ASP A 155 -8.92 -10.43 10.78
N VAL A 156 -9.16 -10.54 12.09
CA VAL A 156 -8.45 -9.75 13.09
C VAL A 156 -6.94 -10.00 13.08
N ASN A 157 -6.52 -11.26 12.90
CA ASN A 157 -5.09 -11.61 12.85
C ASN A 157 -4.42 -11.07 11.58
N TYR A 158 -5.16 -11.05 10.48
CA TYR A 158 -4.70 -10.43 9.25
C TYR A 158 -4.45 -8.92 9.48
N LEU A 159 -5.42 -8.22 10.07
CA LEU A 159 -5.29 -6.80 10.41
C LEU A 159 -4.18 -6.54 11.43
N PHE A 160 -3.96 -7.43 12.41
CA PHE A 160 -2.84 -7.30 13.34
C PHE A 160 -1.49 -7.29 12.65
N LYS A 161 -1.34 -8.11 11.61
CA LYS A 161 -0.12 -8.20 10.81
C LYS A 161 0.08 -6.96 9.95
N VAL A 162 -0.85 -6.67 9.05
CA VAL A 162 -0.68 -5.59 8.05
C VAL A 162 -0.66 -4.20 8.68
N LEU A 163 -1.33 -4.00 9.82
CA LEU A 163 -1.33 -2.71 10.54
C LEU A 163 -0.23 -2.59 11.61
N ASP A 164 0.70 -3.55 11.69
CA ASP A 164 1.80 -3.60 12.66
C ASP A 164 1.31 -3.37 14.11
N LEU A 165 0.32 -4.17 14.52
CA LEU A 165 -0.32 -4.07 15.84
C LEU A 165 0.22 -5.10 16.84
N TYR A 166 1.04 -6.06 16.40
CA TYR A 166 1.61 -7.08 17.30
C TYR A 166 2.51 -6.48 18.40
N LYS A 167 3.08 -5.29 18.17
CA LYS A 167 3.84 -4.51 19.17
C LYS A 167 2.99 -4.04 20.37
N ILE A 168 1.67 -4.03 20.25
CA ILE A 168 0.76 -3.68 21.34
C ILE A 168 0.40 -4.98 22.06
N GLU A 169 0.74 -5.19 23.32
CA GLU A 169 0.46 -6.47 24.00
C GLU A 169 -1.04 -6.79 24.11
N ARG A 170 -1.82 -5.79 24.51
CA ARG A 170 -3.24 -5.92 24.83
C ARG A 170 -4.12 -6.04 23.58
N ARG A 171 -4.81 -7.18 23.43
CA ARG A 171 -5.70 -7.46 22.29
C ARG A 171 -6.85 -6.45 22.14
N ASP A 172 -7.46 -6.05 23.24
CA ASP A 172 -8.53 -5.03 23.26
C ASP A 172 -8.03 -3.68 22.73
N ARG A 173 -6.80 -3.28 23.09
CA ARG A 173 -6.15 -2.09 22.53
C ARG A 173 -5.86 -2.22 21.03
N ARG A 174 -5.44 -3.41 20.55
CA ARG A 174 -5.27 -3.66 19.11
C ARG A 174 -6.60 -3.49 18.35
N ILE A 175 -7.67 -4.12 18.85
CA ILE A 175 -9.03 -4.02 18.28
C ILE A 175 -9.50 -2.57 18.27
N PHE A 176 -9.29 -1.84 19.37
CA PHE A 176 -9.62 -0.42 19.45
C PHE A 176 -8.90 0.40 18.37
N LYS A 177 -7.61 0.16 18.13
CA LYS A 177 -6.85 0.83 17.07
C LYS A 177 -7.39 0.52 15.67
N ILE A 178 -7.85 -0.70 15.42
CA ILE A 178 -8.52 -1.06 14.17
C ILE A 178 -9.81 -0.25 14.00
N LYS A 179 -10.67 -0.24 15.02
CA LYS A 179 -11.93 0.55 14.99
C LYS A 179 -11.68 2.04 14.79
N GLN A 180 -10.63 2.60 15.41
CA GLN A 180 -10.23 3.99 15.18
C GLN A 180 -9.84 4.26 13.73
N ALA A 181 -9.12 3.33 13.09
CA ALA A 181 -8.74 3.46 11.68
C ALA A 181 -9.97 3.45 10.76
N PHE A 182 -10.91 2.51 10.95
CA PHE A 182 -12.18 2.48 10.21
C PHE A 182 -12.99 3.76 10.41
N LYS A 183 -13.14 4.21 11.65
CA LYS A 183 -13.82 5.48 11.98
C LYS A 183 -13.17 6.67 11.28
N SER A 184 -11.84 6.71 11.19
CA SER A 184 -11.12 7.80 10.53
C SER A 184 -11.33 7.83 9.01
N LEU A 185 -11.77 6.70 8.43
CA LEU A 185 -12.15 6.58 7.02
C LEU A 185 -13.65 6.78 6.78
N ASN A 186 -14.43 7.07 7.84
CA ASN A 186 -15.90 7.10 7.78
C ASN A 186 -16.50 5.81 7.21
N VAL A 187 -15.93 4.66 7.60
CA VAL A 187 -16.42 3.33 7.22
C VAL A 187 -17.03 2.68 8.45
N ASP A 188 -18.32 2.35 8.36
CA ASP A 188 -19.02 1.60 9.40
C ASP A 188 -18.44 0.20 9.50
N VAL A 189 -18.23 -0.27 10.73
CA VAL A 189 -17.60 -1.57 10.96
C VAL A 189 -18.17 -2.26 12.20
N GLU A 190 -18.49 -3.54 12.03
CA GLU A 190 -18.86 -4.44 13.11
C GLU A 190 -17.72 -5.44 13.37
N TYR A 191 -17.24 -5.52 14.61
CA TYR A 191 -16.33 -6.58 15.02
C TYR A 191 -17.12 -7.70 15.70
N LYS A 192 -17.25 -8.84 15.05
CA LYS A 192 -17.95 -10.01 15.59
C LYS A 192 -17.02 -10.86 16.44
N TYR A 193 -17.47 -11.24 17.64
CA TYR A 193 -16.72 -12.07 18.58
C TYR A 193 -17.69 -12.93 19.43
N PRO A 194 -17.23 -14.06 19.99
CA PRO A 194 -18.10 -14.92 20.80
C PRO A 194 -18.67 -14.17 21.99
N LYS A 195 -19.95 -14.43 22.34
CA LYS A 195 -20.64 -13.79 23.48
C LYS A 195 -19.86 -13.92 24.79
N ASN A 196 -19.25 -15.08 25.01
CA ASN A 196 -18.37 -15.36 26.15
C ASN A 196 -17.33 -16.44 25.80
N LYS A 197 -16.39 -16.70 26.72
CA LYS A 197 -15.29 -17.66 26.53
C LYS A 197 -15.75 -19.12 26.32
N ASN A 198 -16.97 -19.45 26.76
CA ASN A 198 -17.51 -20.81 26.69
C ASN A 198 -18.39 -21.01 25.44
N SER A 199 -18.64 -19.95 24.67
CA SER A 199 -19.43 -20.02 23.45
C SER A 199 -18.63 -20.65 22.32
N PRO A 200 -19.26 -21.46 21.45
CA PRO A 200 -18.58 -22.00 20.27
C PRO A 200 -18.08 -20.87 19.38
N VAL A 201 -16.89 -21.06 18.83
CA VAL A 201 -16.32 -20.11 17.85
C VAL A 201 -16.95 -20.40 16.49
N LEU A 202 -17.86 -19.54 16.07
CA LEU A 202 -18.46 -19.54 14.74
C LEU A 202 -17.50 -18.97 13.69
N GLU A 203 -17.75 -19.30 12.43
CA GLU A 203 -16.94 -18.83 11.29
C GLU A 203 -16.89 -17.30 11.19
N GLU A 204 -17.95 -16.61 11.59
CA GLU A 204 -18.03 -15.15 11.56
C GLU A 204 -17.24 -14.45 12.67
N HIS A 205 -16.81 -15.18 13.70
CA HIS A 205 -16.09 -14.57 14.80
C HIS A 205 -14.68 -14.15 14.39
N TYR A 206 -14.16 -13.15 15.12
CA TYR A 206 -12.82 -12.61 14.95
C TYR A 206 -12.60 -11.93 13.60
N LYS A 207 -13.67 -11.38 13.03
CA LYS A 207 -13.69 -10.67 11.76
C LYS A 207 -14.31 -9.28 11.94
N PHE A 208 -13.79 -8.32 11.18
CA PHE A 208 -14.35 -6.98 11.03
C PHE A 208 -15.15 -6.95 9.74
N TYR A 209 -16.46 -6.76 9.84
CA TYR A 209 -17.41 -6.64 8.73
C TYR A 209 -17.66 -5.17 8.42
N TYR A 210 -17.59 -4.80 7.15
CA TYR A 210 -17.75 -3.44 6.63
C TYR A 210 -18.36 -3.46 5.23
#